data_AF-A0A2E7DAV5-F1
#
_entry.id   AF-A0A2E7DAV5-F1
#
_cell.length_a   1.000
_cell.length_b   1.000
_cell.length_c   1.000
_cell.angle_alpha   90.00
_cell.angle_beta   90.00
_cell.angle_gamma   90.00
#
_symmetry.space_group_name_H-M   'P 1'
#
loop_
_entity.id
_entity.type
_entity.pdbx_description
1 polymer ?
#
loop_
_entity_poly.entity_id
_entity_poly.type
_entity_poly.pdbx_seq_one_letter_code
_entity_poly.pdbx_strand_id
1 'polypeptide(L)'
;MISSVAKGHWPISAPNMSFLLQPWHIMLAALCGIVNQRQQEIIEFQNAQIEALLKQLGKKRLLLDDDQRRLLAVKAHAVGRKALREITTIFTPDTILRWHRNLVAKKFDSSDKRKPGRPRIRQVIVDAIVRFARENPSWGYDRIQGALKNLKYHISDSTVENVLKAHGIEPAPDRQRTPAWSTFLKAHWDSIFATDFTTVEVWT
;
A
#
# COMPACT_ATOMS: atom_id res chain seq x y z
N MET A 1 15.17 75.10 26.84
CA MET A 1 15.42 75.81 25.57
C MET A 1 16.18 74.86 24.65
N ILE A 2 15.52 74.44 23.56
CA ILE A 2 16.07 74.11 22.21
C ILE A 2 17.06 72.92 22.17
N SER A 3 16.60 71.69 21.93
CA SER A 3 16.32 71.05 20.61
C SER A 3 17.56 70.89 19.71
N SER A 4 18.02 69.65 19.50
CA SER A 4 18.48 69.18 18.18
C SER A 4 18.62 67.65 18.18
N VAL A 5 17.55 66.98 17.75
CA VAL A 5 17.56 65.55 17.40
C VAL A 5 18.05 65.46 15.95
N ALA A 6 19.26 64.94 15.78
CA ALA A 6 19.82 64.65 14.46
C ALA A 6 19.02 63.52 13.81
N LYS A 7 18.11 63.88 12.89
CA LYS A 7 17.42 62.95 12.00
C LYS A 7 18.41 62.48 10.94
N GLY A 8 18.95 61.28 11.10
CA GLY A 8 19.66 60.58 10.03
C GLY A 8 18.70 60.30 8.88
N HIS A 9 18.85 61.04 7.79
CA HIS A 9 18.09 60.89 6.55
C HIS A 9 18.85 59.89 5.66
N TRP A 10 18.51 58.61 5.73
CA TRP A 10 19.00 57.62 4.79
C TRP A 10 18.26 57.82 3.46
N PRO A 11 18.93 58.04 2.32
CA PRO A 11 18.24 58.03 1.03
C PRO A 11 17.90 56.58 0.70
N ILE A 12 16.63 56.19 0.89
CA ILE A 12 16.09 55.00 0.26
C ILE A 12 15.98 55.34 -1.23
N SER A 13 17.07 55.15 -1.98
CA SER A 13 16.99 55.07 -3.44
C SER A 13 16.22 53.80 -3.77
N ALA A 14 14.89 53.90 -3.83
CA ALA A 14 14.09 52.90 -4.52
C ALA A 14 14.67 52.80 -5.93
N PRO A 15 15.09 51.62 -6.42
CA PRO A 15 15.41 51.49 -7.83
C PRO A 15 14.14 51.89 -8.58
N ASN A 16 14.24 52.95 -9.37
CA ASN A 16 13.21 53.30 -10.35
C ASN A 16 13.08 52.10 -11.28
N MET A 17 12.19 51.16 -10.94
CA MET A 17 11.71 50.11 -11.82
C MET A 17 10.71 50.77 -12.76
N SER A 18 11.22 51.66 -13.61
CA SER A 18 10.48 52.15 -14.75
C SER A 18 10.38 50.97 -15.72
N PHE A 19 9.32 50.17 -15.58
CA PHE A 19 8.82 49.29 -16.64
C PHE A 19 8.30 50.18 -17.78
N LEU A 20 9.20 50.91 -18.44
CA LEU A 20 8.91 51.56 -19.70
C LEU A 20 8.73 50.42 -20.70
N LEU A 21 7.50 50.17 -21.16
CA LEU A 21 7.22 49.26 -22.25
C LEU A 21 8.05 49.70 -23.47
N GLN A 22 9.24 49.12 -23.63
CA GLN A 22 10.10 49.43 -24.77
C GLN A 22 9.40 48.97 -26.06
N PRO A 23 9.58 49.66 -27.20
CA PRO A 23 8.87 49.38 -28.44
C PRO A 23 8.95 47.93 -28.93
N TRP A 24 10.05 47.22 -28.65
CA TRP A 24 10.19 45.81 -29.01
C TRP A 24 9.25 44.88 -28.23
N HIS A 25 8.87 45.22 -26.99
CA HIS A 25 7.86 44.46 -26.25
C HIS A 25 6.50 44.55 -26.92
N ILE A 26 6.18 45.71 -27.53
CA ILE A 26 4.93 45.90 -28.30
C ILE A 26 4.99 45.08 -29.58
N MET A 27 6.12 45.06 -30.29
CA MET A 27 6.30 44.17 -31.45
C MET A 27 6.17 42.69 -31.07
N LEU A 28 6.78 42.27 -29.97
CA LEU A 28 6.70 40.88 -29.51
C LEU A 28 5.27 40.53 -29.09
N ALA A 29 4.58 41.41 -28.36
CA ALA A 29 3.18 41.23 -27.99
C ALA A 29 2.26 41.19 -29.22
N ALA A 30 2.52 42.01 -30.23
CA ALA A 30 1.78 41.99 -31.50
C ALA A 30 2.02 40.66 -32.24
N LEU A 31 3.26 40.19 -32.33
CA LEU A 31 3.59 38.88 -32.93
C LEU A 31 2.92 37.73 -32.18
N CYS A 32 3.02 37.70 -30.84
CA CYS A 32 2.33 36.72 -30.00
C CYS A 32 0.81 36.81 -30.16
N GLY A 33 0.24 38.01 -30.25
CA GLY A 33 -1.18 38.25 -30.48
C GLY A 33 -1.65 37.69 -31.83
N ILE A 34 -0.88 37.93 -32.90
CA ILE A 34 -1.18 37.40 -34.24
C ILE A 34 -1.14 35.86 -34.24
N VAL A 35 -0.12 35.25 -33.64
CA VAL A 35 -0.03 33.79 -33.56
C VAL A 35 -1.17 33.22 -32.71
N ASN A 36 -1.49 33.86 -31.58
CA ASN A 36 -2.58 33.43 -30.71
C ASN A 36 -3.95 33.53 -31.41
N GLN A 37 -4.18 34.57 -32.21
CA GLN A 37 -5.42 34.73 -32.97
C GLN A 37 -5.59 33.58 -33.99
N ARG A 38 -4.53 33.22 -34.72
CA ARG A 38 -4.56 32.06 -35.62
C ARG A 38 -4.83 30.75 -34.88
N GLN A 39 -4.26 30.58 -33.70
CA GLN A 39 -4.51 29.40 -32.87
C GLN A 39 -5.97 29.35 -32.38
N GLN A 40 -6.55 30.50 -32.02
CA GLN A 40 -7.95 30.60 -31.61
C GLN A 40 -8.90 30.24 -32.75
N GLU A 41 -8.67 30.75 -33.97
CA GLU A 41 -9.45 30.40 -35.16
C GLU A 41 -9.47 28.87 -35.40
N ILE A 42 -8.32 28.21 -35.24
CA ILE A 42 -8.21 26.75 -35.39
C ILE A 42 -8.99 26.02 -34.29
N ILE A 43 -8.86 26.47 -33.03
CA ILE A 43 -9.57 25.85 -31.90
C ILE A 43 -11.09 26.01 -32.05
N GLU A 44 -11.56 27.19 -32.46
CA GLU A 44 -12.98 27.46 -32.72
C GLU A 44 -13.53 26.54 -33.82
N PHE A 45 -12.79 26.39 -34.93
CA PHE A 45 -13.17 25.48 -35.99
C PHE A 45 -13.24 24.02 -35.50
N GLN A 46 -12.23 23.56 -34.76
CA GLN A 46 -12.22 22.20 -34.19
C GLN A 46 -13.37 21.98 -33.20
N ASN A 47 -13.68 22.98 -32.37
CA ASN A 47 -14.80 22.92 -31.43
C ASN A 47 -16.14 22.85 -32.16
N ALA A 48 -16.31 23.61 -33.25
CA ALA A 48 -17.50 23.54 -34.08
C ALA A 48 -17.67 22.16 -34.74
N GLN A 49 -16.58 21.55 -35.20
CA GLN A 49 -16.59 20.16 -35.71
C GLN A 49 -17.00 19.16 -34.63
N ILE A 50 -16.43 19.28 -33.42
CA ILE A 50 -16.78 18.41 -32.28
C ILE A 50 -18.26 18.56 -31.94
N GLU A 51 -18.78 19.79 -31.85
CA GLU A 51 -20.18 20.04 -31.52
C GLU A 51 -21.13 19.45 -32.59
N ALA A 52 -20.79 19.60 -33.87
CA ALA A 52 -21.55 19.02 -34.97
C ALA A 52 -21.61 17.47 -34.86
N LEU A 53 -20.47 16.83 -34.58
CA LEU A 53 -20.41 15.38 -34.38
C LEU A 53 -21.21 14.94 -33.15
N LEU A 54 -21.10 15.66 -32.03
CA LEU A 54 -21.87 15.37 -30.81
C LEU A 54 -23.38 15.49 -31.05
N LYS A 55 -23.83 16.50 -31.81
CA LYS A 55 -25.23 16.64 -32.22
C LYS A 55 -25.71 15.46 -33.06
N GLN A 56 -24.89 14.96 -33.99
CA GLN A 56 -25.20 13.76 -34.78
C GLN A 56 -25.29 12.48 -33.94
N LEU A 57 -24.42 12.34 -32.94
CA LEU A 57 -24.43 11.23 -31.99
C LEU A 57 -25.65 11.24 -31.05
N GLY A 58 -26.21 12.43 -30.79
CA GLY A 58 -27.40 12.60 -29.96
C GLY A 58 -27.17 12.14 -28.52
N LYS A 59 -28.04 11.26 -28.00
CA LYS A 59 -27.94 10.71 -26.63
C LYS A 59 -27.10 9.43 -26.53
N LYS A 60 -26.43 9.00 -27.61
CA LYS A 60 -25.62 7.78 -27.57
C LYS A 60 -24.39 7.99 -26.68
N ARG A 61 -24.10 7.02 -25.82
CA ARG A 61 -22.91 7.05 -24.97
C ARG A 61 -21.66 6.90 -25.82
N LEU A 62 -20.69 7.80 -25.63
CA LEU A 62 -19.38 7.72 -26.25
C LEU A 62 -18.52 6.67 -25.56
N LEU A 63 -18.23 5.58 -26.27
CA LEU A 63 -17.30 4.55 -25.82
C LEU A 63 -15.92 4.88 -26.39
N LEU A 64 -15.03 5.39 -25.53
CA LEU A 64 -13.63 5.57 -25.87
C LEU A 64 -12.86 4.28 -25.66
N ASP A 65 -11.99 3.98 -26.61
CA ASP A 65 -10.92 3.00 -26.48
C ASP A 65 -9.87 3.44 -25.44
N ASP A 66 -9.10 2.49 -24.92
CA ASP A 66 -8.13 2.74 -23.86
C ASP A 66 -6.99 3.67 -24.31
N ASP A 67 -6.57 3.59 -25.58
CA ASP A 67 -5.57 4.52 -26.13
C ASP A 67 -6.10 5.96 -26.22
N GLN A 68 -7.37 6.11 -26.59
CA GLN A 68 -8.04 7.42 -26.63
C GLN A 68 -8.16 8.01 -25.22
N ARG A 69 -8.57 7.20 -24.23
CA ARG A 69 -8.60 7.62 -22.82
C ARG A 69 -7.24 8.03 -22.32
N ARG A 70 -6.18 7.31 -22.71
CA ARG A 70 -4.80 7.61 -22.33
C ARG A 70 -4.35 8.95 -22.90
N LEU A 71 -4.57 9.18 -24.19
CA LEU A 71 -4.19 10.44 -24.84
C LEU A 71 -4.90 11.63 -24.19
N LEU A 72 -6.22 11.52 -23.95
CA LEU A 72 -6.99 12.55 -23.27
C LEU A 72 -6.50 12.78 -21.84
N ALA A 73 -6.20 11.72 -21.09
CA ALA A 73 -5.71 11.81 -19.73
C ALA A 73 -4.37 12.56 -19.63
N VAL A 74 -3.43 12.30 -20.54
CA VAL A 74 -2.13 12.98 -20.58
C VAL A 74 -2.29 14.46 -20.93
N LYS A 75 -3.07 14.78 -21.98
CA LYS A 75 -3.32 16.18 -22.38
C LYS A 75 -4.06 16.96 -21.30
N ALA A 76 -5.07 16.36 -20.68
CA ALA A 76 -5.84 16.97 -19.60
C ALA A 76 -4.99 17.28 -18.36
N HIS A 77 -4.03 16.41 -18.01
CA HIS A 77 -3.09 16.72 -16.94
C HIS A 77 -2.25 17.97 -17.24
N ALA A 78 -1.78 18.13 -18.49
CA ALA A 78 -0.99 19.30 -18.89
C ALA A 78 -1.80 20.62 -18.83
N VAL A 79 -3.10 20.55 -19.17
CA VAL A 79 -4.02 21.71 -19.08
C VAL A 79 -4.35 22.08 -17.63
N GLY A 80 -4.44 21.09 -16.75
CA GLY A 80 -4.68 21.28 -15.32
C GLY A 80 -6.16 21.45 -14.96
N ARG A 81 -6.47 21.24 -13.67
CA ARG A 81 -7.86 21.09 -13.18
C ARG A 81 -8.72 22.36 -13.32
N LYS A 82 -8.13 23.55 -13.14
CA LYS A 82 -8.87 24.82 -13.18
C LYS A 82 -9.36 25.11 -14.59
N ALA A 83 -8.45 25.10 -15.57
CA ALA A 83 -8.77 25.28 -16.97
C ALA A 83 -9.76 24.21 -17.50
N LEU A 84 -9.62 22.94 -17.07
CA LEU A 84 -10.59 21.89 -17.44
C LEU A 84 -12.02 22.13 -16.93
N ARG A 85 -12.22 22.91 -15.86
CA ARG A 85 -13.57 23.26 -15.40
C ARG A 85 -14.20 24.38 -16.23
N GLU A 86 -13.36 25.25 -16.78
CA GLU A 86 -13.77 26.36 -17.63
C GLU A 86 -14.07 25.88 -19.06
N ILE A 87 -13.42 24.79 -19.49
CA ILE A 87 -13.64 24.18 -20.80
C ILE A 87 -14.85 23.21 -20.73
N THR A 88 -15.81 23.38 -21.63
CA THR A 88 -16.90 22.41 -21.85
C THR A 88 -16.31 21.07 -22.29
N THR A 89 -16.18 20.15 -21.35
CA THR A 89 -15.56 18.84 -21.58
C THR A 89 -16.64 17.77 -21.72
N ILE A 90 -16.52 16.89 -22.71
CA ILE A 90 -17.42 15.74 -22.95
C ILE A 90 -17.56 14.86 -21.69
N PHE A 91 -16.50 14.79 -20.90
CA PHE A 91 -16.43 14.05 -19.64
C PHE A 91 -16.13 15.01 -18.49
N THR A 92 -16.64 14.68 -17.30
CA THR A 92 -16.29 15.42 -16.09
C THR A 92 -14.77 15.47 -15.90
N PRO A 93 -14.17 16.61 -15.53
CA PRO A 93 -12.72 16.73 -15.31
C PRO A 93 -12.17 15.68 -14.34
N ASP A 94 -12.94 15.32 -13.31
CA ASP A 94 -12.60 14.27 -12.35
C ASP A 94 -12.41 12.89 -12.99
N THR A 95 -13.22 12.57 -14.00
CA THR A 95 -13.14 11.30 -14.72
C THR A 95 -11.85 11.20 -15.52
N ILE A 96 -11.48 12.26 -16.23
CA ILE A 96 -10.26 12.28 -17.06
C ILE A 96 -9.00 12.27 -16.17
N LEU A 97 -9.00 13.05 -15.09
CA LEU A 97 -7.91 13.04 -14.11
C LEU A 97 -7.81 11.71 -13.36
N ARG A 98 -8.93 11.00 -13.14
CA ARG A 98 -8.91 9.62 -12.62
C ARG A 98 -8.22 8.67 -13.59
N TRP A 99 -8.48 8.76 -14.90
CA TRP A 99 -7.75 7.96 -15.89
C TRP A 99 -6.25 8.22 -15.83
N HIS A 100 -5.83 9.48 -15.69
CA HIS A 100 -4.41 9.81 -15.52
C HIS A 100 -3.81 9.16 -14.25
N ARG A 101 -4.50 9.28 -13.11
CA ARG A 101 -4.05 8.65 -11.85
C ARG A 101 -3.92 7.13 -11.99
N ASN A 102 -4.85 6.47 -12.69
CA ASN A 102 -4.78 5.04 -12.93
C ASN A 102 -3.58 4.65 -13.80
N LEU A 103 -3.24 5.45 -14.81
CA LEU A 103 -2.05 5.23 -15.63
C LEU A 103 -0.76 5.35 -14.81
N VAL A 104 -0.68 6.36 -13.94
CA VAL A 104 0.44 6.54 -13.01
C VAL A 104 0.53 5.36 -12.06
N ALA A 105 -0.58 4.96 -11.44
CA ALA A 105 -0.63 3.80 -10.55
C ALA A 105 -0.14 2.54 -11.25
N LYS A 106 -0.60 2.28 -12.49
CA LYS A 106 -0.17 1.12 -13.30
C LYS A 106 1.32 1.16 -13.64
N LYS A 107 1.89 2.34 -13.92
CA LYS A 107 3.33 2.50 -14.18
C LYS A 107 4.18 2.14 -12.96
N PHE A 108 3.70 2.50 -11.77
CA PHE A 108 4.38 2.22 -10.50
C PHE A 108 3.90 0.94 -9.84
N ASP A 109 3.01 0.19 -10.49
CA ASP A 109 2.54 -1.07 -9.98
C ASP A 109 3.68 -2.09 -10.09
N SER A 110 4.24 -2.42 -8.93
CA SER A 110 5.29 -3.43 -8.78
C SER A 110 4.76 -4.69 -8.13
N SER A 111 3.42 -4.86 -8.06
CA SER A 111 2.78 -6.03 -7.45
C SER A 111 3.27 -7.34 -8.05
N ASP A 112 3.39 -7.42 -9.38
CA ASP A 112 3.91 -8.60 -10.10
C ASP A 112 5.36 -8.97 -9.73
N LYS A 113 6.14 -8.01 -9.24
CA LYS A 113 7.55 -8.20 -8.87
C LYS A 113 7.76 -8.40 -7.36
N ARG A 114 6.68 -8.43 -6.57
CA ARG A 114 6.78 -8.65 -5.12
C ARG A 114 7.17 -10.10 -4.85
N LYS A 115 8.41 -10.29 -4.39
CA LYS A 115 8.83 -11.58 -3.82
C LYS A 115 8.15 -11.76 -2.45
N PRO A 116 7.66 -12.96 -2.12
CA PRO A 116 7.20 -13.26 -0.76
C PRO A 116 8.38 -13.03 0.18
N GLY A 117 8.18 -12.17 1.20
CA GLY A 117 9.22 -11.52 2.00
C GLY A 117 10.40 -12.39 2.45
N ARG A 118 10.44 -12.79 3.72
CA ARG A 118 11.52 -13.66 4.22
C ARG A 118 11.38 -15.06 3.61
N PRO A 119 12.45 -15.67 3.07
CA PRO A 119 12.42 -17.06 2.65
C PRO A 119 11.88 -17.95 3.76
N ARG A 120 10.94 -18.85 3.42
CA ARG A 120 10.40 -19.81 4.39
C ARG A 120 11.53 -20.72 4.90
N ILE A 121 11.45 -21.09 6.16
CA ILE A 121 12.34 -22.10 6.76
C ILE A 121 12.13 -23.42 6.00
N ARG A 122 13.21 -24.18 5.80
CA ARG A 122 13.13 -25.49 5.12
C ARG A 122 12.16 -26.41 5.87
N GLN A 123 11.24 -27.06 5.17
CA GLN A 123 10.23 -27.93 5.81
C GLN A 123 10.85 -29.03 6.67
N VAL A 124 11.98 -29.59 6.25
CA VAL A 124 12.75 -30.58 7.04
C VAL A 124 13.06 -30.11 8.46
N ILE A 125 13.33 -28.81 8.64
CA ILE A 125 13.60 -28.22 9.96
C ILE A 125 12.30 -28.10 10.76
N VAL A 126 11.22 -27.68 10.12
CA VAL A 126 9.89 -27.54 10.73
C VAL A 126 9.42 -28.90 11.24
N ASP A 127 9.53 -29.94 10.41
CA ASP A 127 9.14 -31.31 10.75
C ASP A 127 9.97 -31.85 11.93
N ALA A 128 11.27 -31.57 11.95
CA ALA A 128 12.14 -31.96 13.05
C ALA A 128 11.76 -31.26 14.38
N ILE A 129 11.44 -29.96 14.34
CA ILE A 129 10.97 -29.20 15.51
C ILE A 129 9.68 -29.83 16.06
N VAL A 130 8.70 -30.06 15.19
CA VAL A 130 7.38 -30.61 15.57
C VAL A 130 7.53 -32.02 16.13
N ARG A 131 8.35 -32.86 15.49
CA ARG A 131 8.63 -34.23 15.95
C ARG A 131 9.25 -34.22 17.35
N PHE A 132 10.31 -33.44 17.57
CA PHE A 132 10.96 -33.37 18.88
C PHE A 132 10.04 -32.84 19.97
N ALA A 133 9.18 -31.86 19.67
CA ALA A 133 8.20 -31.36 20.62
C ALA A 133 7.11 -32.38 20.97
N ARG A 134 6.70 -33.24 20.03
CA ARG A 134 5.70 -34.29 20.25
C ARG A 134 6.26 -35.50 20.98
N GLU A 135 7.46 -35.95 20.60
CA GLU A 135 8.14 -37.09 21.23
C GLU A 135 8.62 -36.76 22.64
N ASN A 136 8.98 -35.51 22.89
CA ASN A 136 9.50 -35.06 24.18
C ASN A 136 8.73 -33.84 24.69
N PRO A 137 7.53 -34.03 25.28
CA PRO A 137 6.69 -32.94 25.77
C PRO A 137 7.36 -32.04 26.84
N SER A 138 8.38 -32.56 27.52
CA SER A 138 9.15 -31.83 28.53
C SER A 138 10.21 -30.88 27.99
N TRP A 139 10.51 -30.93 26.69
CA TRP A 139 11.57 -30.11 26.12
C TRP A 139 11.09 -28.68 25.82
N GLY A 140 11.76 -27.72 26.47
CA GLY A 140 11.65 -26.29 26.17
C GLY A 140 12.35 -25.88 24.87
N TYR A 141 12.18 -24.63 24.46
CA TYR A 141 12.67 -24.11 23.18
C TYR A 141 14.19 -24.23 23.03
N ASP A 142 14.96 -23.86 24.07
CA ASP A 142 16.43 -23.94 24.07
C ASP A 142 16.93 -25.38 23.93
N ARG A 143 16.22 -26.34 24.53
CA ARG A 143 16.59 -27.76 24.45
C ARG A 143 16.38 -28.31 23.05
N ILE A 144 15.25 -27.95 22.42
CA ILE A 144 14.95 -28.32 21.03
C ILE A 144 15.94 -27.66 20.07
N GLN A 145 16.27 -26.38 20.29
CA GLN A 145 17.30 -25.66 19.53
C GLN A 145 18.66 -26.35 19.65
N GLY A 146 19.08 -26.75 20.86
CA GLY A 146 20.31 -27.49 21.10
C GLY A 146 20.34 -28.84 20.36
N ALA A 147 19.23 -29.58 20.35
CA ALA A 147 19.10 -30.83 19.60
C ALA A 147 19.23 -30.61 18.08
N LEU A 148 18.66 -29.53 17.55
CA LEU A 148 18.78 -29.17 16.14
C LEU A 148 20.20 -28.70 15.77
N LYS A 149 20.90 -28.04 16.69
CA LYS A 149 22.31 -27.68 16.52
C LYS A 149 23.20 -28.92 16.36
N ASN A 150 22.90 -30.00 17.06
CA ASN A 150 23.60 -31.29 16.90
C ASN A 150 23.38 -31.88 15.50
N LEU A 151 22.19 -31.67 14.91
CA LEU A 151 21.85 -32.02 13.52
C LEU A 151 22.39 -31.03 12.47
N LYS A 152 23.28 -30.10 12.86
CA LYS A 152 23.87 -29.05 12.02
C LYS A 152 22.86 -28.01 11.51
N TYR A 153 21.70 -27.88 12.15
CA TYR A 153 20.75 -26.80 11.87
C TYR A 153 20.93 -25.65 12.87
N HIS A 154 21.38 -24.49 12.37
CA HIS A 154 21.57 -23.29 13.18
C HIS A 154 20.35 -22.39 13.11
N ILE A 155 19.55 -22.41 14.17
CA ILE A 155 18.24 -21.74 14.25
C ILE A 155 18.15 -21.03 15.61
N SER A 156 17.38 -19.93 15.70
CA SER A 156 17.08 -19.29 16.98
C SER A 156 15.96 -20.01 17.74
N ASP A 157 16.00 -19.97 19.06
CA ASP A 157 14.89 -20.30 19.96
C ASP A 157 13.55 -19.66 19.54
N SER A 158 13.56 -18.39 19.15
CA SER A 158 12.38 -17.66 18.64
C SER A 158 11.81 -18.25 17.35
N THR A 159 12.64 -18.89 16.54
CA THR A 159 12.17 -19.60 15.34
C THR A 159 11.48 -20.91 15.73
N VAL A 160 12.01 -21.62 16.74
CA VAL A 160 11.38 -22.82 17.30
C VAL A 160 10.03 -22.46 17.93
N GLU A 161 9.95 -21.37 18.69
CA GLU A 161 8.71 -20.84 19.26
C GLU A 161 7.67 -20.53 18.17
N ASN A 162 8.05 -19.76 17.13
CA ASN A 162 7.15 -19.40 16.03
C ASN A 162 6.61 -20.62 15.29
N VAL A 163 7.46 -21.63 15.05
CA VAL A 163 7.06 -22.88 14.40
C VAL A 163 6.04 -23.64 15.26
N LEU A 164 6.32 -23.77 16.56
CA LEU A 164 5.44 -24.50 17.48
C LEU A 164 4.10 -23.79 17.67
N LYS A 165 4.09 -22.45 17.78
CA LYS A 165 2.86 -21.64 17.78
C LYS A 165 2.05 -21.82 16.49
N ALA A 166 2.71 -21.79 15.33
CA ALA A 166 2.04 -21.99 14.04
C ALA A 166 1.41 -23.40 13.90
N HIS A 167 1.90 -24.38 14.66
CA HIS A 167 1.39 -25.75 14.68
C HIS A 167 0.47 -26.04 15.89
N GLY A 168 0.11 -25.02 16.66
CA GLY A 168 -0.80 -25.14 17.81
C GLY A 168 -0.21 -25.91 18.99
N ILE A 169 1.11 -26.00 19.09
CA ILE A 169 1.79 -26.73 20.17
C ILE A 169 2.13 -25.73 21.28
N GLU A 170 1.54 -25.91 22.46
CA GLU A 170 1.75 -25.09 23.65
C GLU A 170 3.23 -25.04 24.09
N PRO A 171 3.70 -24.04 24.85
CA PRO A 171 5.03 -24.07 25.46
C PRO A 171 5.20 -25.22 26.47
N ALA A 172 6.42 -25.72 26.65
CA ALA A 172 6.75 -26.44 27.88
C ALA A 172 6.85 -25.42 29.03
N PRO A 173 6.31 -25.68 30.24
CA PRO A 173 5.83 -26.97 30.75
C PRO A 173 4.33 -27.25 30.55
N ASP A 174 3.54 -26.31 30.00
CA ASP A 174 2.09 -26.46 29.87
C ASP A 174 1.68 -27.66 29.00
N ARG A 175 2.51 -28.04 28.01
CA ARG A 175 2.41 -29.32 27.28
C ARG A 175 2.24 -30.56 28.17
N GLN A 176 2.83 -30.56 29.36
CA GLN A 176 2.80 -31.70 30.28
C GLN A 176 1.63 -31.67 31.25
N ARG A 177 0.89 -30.55 31.38
CA ARG A 177 -0.15 -30.41 32.41
C ARG A 177 -1.34 -31.35 32.19
N THR A 178 -1.47 -31.93 31.00
CA THR A 178 -2.52 -32.89 30.67
C THR A 178 -1.89 -34.16 30.08
N PRO A 179 -1.29 -35.06 30.90
CA PRO A 179 -0.90 -36.37 30.38
C PRO A 179 -2.16 -37.05 29.85
N ALA A 180 -2.09 -37.62 28.63
CA ALA A 180 -3.20 -38.41 28.12
C ALA A 180 -3.54 -39.51 29.14
N TRP A 181 -4.83 -39.74 29.39
CA TRP A 181 -5.29 -40.71 30.39
C TRP A 181 -4.63 -42.09 30.22
N SER A 182 -4.33 -42.49 28.99
CA SER A 182 -3.58 -43.70 28.65
C SER A 182 -2.14 -43.73 29.19
N THR A 183 -1.45 -42.59 29.20
CA THR A 183 -0.07 -42.47 29.72
C THR A 183 -0.08 -42.52 31.25
N PHE A 184 -1.05 -41.85 31.88
CA PHE A 184 -1.26 -41.91 33.31
C PHE A 184 -1.57 -43.35 33.77
N LEU A 185 -2.53 -44.01 33.11
CA LEU A 185 -2.91 -45.39 33.41
C LEU A 185 -1.75 -46.36 33.22
N LYS A 186 -0.96 -46.25 32.14
CA LYS A 186 0.22 -47.10 31.94
C LYS A 186 1.28 -46.91 33.02
N ALA A 187 1.54 -45.67 33.42
CA ALA A 187 2.54 -45.37 34.44
C ALA A 187 2.14 -45.86 35.83
N HIS A 188 0.83 -45.90 36.12
CA HIS A 188 0.30 -46.27 37.44
C HIS A 188 -0.38 -47.63 37.48
N TRP A 189 -0.36 -48.40 36.37
CA TRP A 189 -1.11 -49.64 36.23
C TRP A 189 -0.80 -50.64 37.34
N ASP A 190 0.49 -50.79 37.67
CA ASP A 190 0.96 -51.72 38.71
C ASP A 190 0.65 -51.24 40.15
N SER A 191 0.20 -49.99 40.30
CA SER A 191 -0.09 -49.35 41.59
C SER A 191 -1.58 -49.04 41.81
N ILE A 192 -2.41 -49.18 40.77
CA ILE A 192 -3.86 -48.95 40.83
C ILE A 192 -4.52 -50.27 41.22
N PHE A 193 -5.24 -50.27 42.34
CA PHE A 193 -6.13 -51.36 42.73
C PHE A 193 -7.58 -50.89 42.57
N ALA A 194 -8.40 -51.66 41.85
CA ALA A 194 -9.82 -51.40 41.70
C ALA A 194 -10.60 -52.29 42.67
N THR A 195 -11.36 -51.69 43.58
CA THR A 195 -12.30 -52.38 44.46
C THR A 195 -13.71 -52.06 43.96
N ASP A 196 -14.44 -53.09 43.52
CA ASP A 196 -15.82 -52.91 43.09
C ASP A 196 -16.74 -52.90 44.32
N PHE A 197 -17.55 -51.85 44.46
CA PHE A 197 -18.54 -51.73 45.53
C PHE A 197 -19.90 -52.17 44.99
N THR A 198 -20.11 -53.48 44.93
CA THR A 198 -21.44 -54.01 44.60
C THR A 198 -22.35 -53.90 45.81
N THR A 199 -23.40 -53.09 45.71
CA THR A 199 -24.48 -53.03 46.70
C THR A 199 -25.58 -54.02 46.32
N VAL A 200 -25.91 -54.95 47.22
CA VAL A 200 -27.10 -55.79 47.08
C VAL A 200 -28.28 -55.02 47.67
N GLU A 201 -29.25 -54.66 46.84
CA GLU A 201 -30.51 -54.10 47.32
C GLU A 201 -31.34 -55.21 47.99
N VAL A 202 -31.55 -55.08 49.31
CA VAL A 202 -32.45 -55.95 50.07
C VAL A 202 -33.84 -55.34 49.98
N TRP A 203 -34.77 -56.06 49.36
CA TRP A 203 -36.19 -55.70 49.33
C TRP A 203 -36.80 -55.92 50.73
N THR A 204 -37.21 -54.83 51.38
CA THR A 204 -38.20 -54.84 52.47
C THR A 204 -39.54 -54.34 51.96
#